data_AF-A0A084GIQ7-F1
#
_entry.id   AF-A0A084GIQ7-F1
#
_cell.length_a   1.000
_cell.length_b   1.000
_cell.length_c   1.000
_cell.angle_alpha   90.00
_cell.angle_beta   90.00
_cell.angle_gamma   90.00
#
_symmetry.space_group_name_H-M   'P 1'
#
loop_
_entity.id
_entity.type
_entity.pdbx_description
1 polymer ?
#
loop_
_entity_poly.entity_id
_entity_poly.type
_entity_poly.pdbx_seq_one_letter_code
_entity_poly.pdbx_strand_id
1 'polypeptide(L)'
;MKLLFAFLLVGTLSGCSIFEKEKTSDNIYLIPEGFEGSITVFYDVPNEPKLKKEGKYTVVPVTELALEALKDTDIYIYGASFTSTPNVSYGVVTDKYYYVDENGKRTPIDKQCVHQSGNGSFSGASEIEIIYSELQITKTHCNQSFWTDGIERYHSQQSEVLGFWMNKYD
;
A
#
# COMPACT_ATOMS: atom_id res chain seq x y z
N MET A 1 60.24 -20.14 -44.63
CA MET A 1 60.04 -18.86 -43.89
C MET A 1 58.92 -19.08 -42.89
N LYS A 2 59.08 -18.49 -41.70
CA LYS A 2 58.55 -18.91 -40.39
C LYS A 2 57.02 -19.14 -40.29
N LEU A 3 56.66 -20.24 -39.62
CA LEU A 3 55.40 -20.39 -38.90
C LEU A 3 55.26 -19.28 -37.85
N LEU A 4 54.08 -18.67 -37.76
CA LEU A 4 53.67 -17.84 -36.63
C LEU A 4 52.26 -18.28 -36.22
N PHE A 5 52.21 -19.12 -35.19
CA PHE A 5 51.00 -19.42 -34.43
C PHE A 5 50.61 -18.15 -33.65
N ALA A 6 49.53 -17.49 -34.07
CA ALA A 6 48.90 -16.45 -33.26
C ALA A 6 47.91 -17.15 -32.30
N PHE A 7 48.28 -17.16 -31.02
CA PHE A 7 47.47 -17.72 -29.95
C PHE A 7 46.16 -16.94 -29.76
N LEU A 8 45.05 -17.67 -29.74
CA LEU A 8 43.73 -17.25 -29.29
C LEU A 8 43.83 -16.66 -27.87
N LEU A 9 43.34 -15.43 -27.69
CA LEU A 9 42.91 -14.90 -26.40
C LEU A 9 41.54 -14.25 -26.61
N VAL A 10 40.53 -15.10 -26.77
CA VAL A 10 39.13 -14.68 -26.65
C VAL A 10 38.87 -14.59 -25.14
N GLY A 11 39.08 -13.40 -24.59
CA GLY A 11 38.65 -13.07 -23.23
C GLY A 11 37.13 -13.18 -23.17
N THR A 12 36.63 -14.26 -22.59
CA THR A 12 35.22 -14.35 -22.21
C THR A 12 35.00 -13.33 -21.11
N LEU A 13 34.43 -12.18 -21.48
CA LEU A 13 33.79 -11.26 -20.55
C LEU A 13 32.63 -12.03 -19.92
N SER A 14 32.92 -12.78 -18.86
CA SER A 14 31.93 -13.30 -17.94
C SER A 14 31.32 -12.10 -17.22
N GLY A 15 30.34 -11.47 -17.87
CA GLY A 15 29.45 -10.54 -17.19
C GLY A 15 28.77 -11.31 -16.06
N CYS A 16 29.21 -11.09 -14.82
CA CYS A 16 28.40 -11.42 -13.66
C CYS A 16 27.16 -10.52 -13.73
N SER A 17 26.10 -11.04 -14.36
CA SER A 17 24.75 -10.51 -14.19
C SER A 17 24.38 -10.74 -12.73
N ILE A 18 24.65 -9.75 -11.89
CA ILE A 18 24.00 -9.66 -10.59
C ILE A 18 22.52 -9.53 -10.92
N PHE A 19 21.77 -10.62 -10.80
CA PHE A 19 20.32 -10.56 -10.81
C PHE A 19 19.90 -9.69 -9.63
N GLU A 20 19.61 -8.42 -9.89
CA GLU A 20 18.89 -7.60 -8.91
C GLU A 20 17.58 -8.33 -8.64
N LYS A 21 17.38 -8.76 -7.38
CA LYS A 21 16.10 -9.33 -6.97
C LYS A 21 15.04 -8.27 -7.24
N GLU A 22 14.00 -8.63 -8.01
CA GLU A 22 12.86 -7.74 -8.24
C GLU A 22 12.34 -7.23 -6.89
N LYS A 23 12.18 -5.92 -6.78
CA LYS A 23 11.57 -5.30 -5.60
C LYS A 23 10.07 -5.64 -5.60
N THR A 24 9.56 -6.00 -4.44
CA THR A 24 8.17 -6.38 -4.18
C THR A 24 7.58 -5.50 -3.09
N SER A 25 6.28 -5.22 -3.15
CA SER A 25 5.60 -4.40 -2.13
C SER A 25 5.50 -5.13 -0.78
N ASP A 26 5.23 -6.45 -0.79
CA ASP A 26 5.23 -7.33 0.38
C ASP A 26 4.53 -6.74 1.62
N ASN A 27 3.32 -6.20 1.49
CA ASN A 27 2.51 -5.76 2.63
C ASN A 27 1.49 -6.83 3.07
N ILE A 28 1.15 -6.84 4.36
CA ILE A 28 -0.01 -7.54 4.93
C ILE A 28 -0.93 -6.49 5.53
N TYR A 29 -2.09 -6.27 4.90
CA TYR A 29 -3.13 -5.40 5.44
C TYR A 29 -4.05 -6.20 6.35
N LEU A 30 -4.21 -5.72 7.59
CA LEU A 30 -5.09 -6.28 8.61
C LEU A 30 -6.31 -5.38 8.75
N ILE A 31 -7.41 -5.77 8.12
CA ILE A 31 -8.63 -4.97 7.94
C ILE A 31 -9.70 -5.47 8.92
N PRO A 32 -10.42 -4.59 9.63
CA PRO A 32 -11.50 -5.02 10.53
C PRO A 32 -12.53 -5.90 9.83
N GLU A 33 -12.97 -6.97 10.49
CA GLU A 33 -13.90 -7.92 9.91
C GLU A 33 -15.21 -7.25 9.48
N GLY A 34 -15.56 -7.40 8.19
CA GLY A 34 -16.80 -6.87 7.65
C GLY A 34 -16.69 -5.48 7.02
N PHE A 35 -15.55 -4.80 7.19
CA PHE A 35 -15.30 -3.50 6.59
C PHE A 35 -15.48 -3.51 5.06
N GLU A 36 -16.18 -2.51 4.54
CA GLU A 36 -16.20 -2.12 3.12
C GLU A 36 -16.04 -0.61 3.04
N GLY A 37 -15.20 -0.13 2.13
CA GLY A 37 -14.90 1.30 2.02
C GLY A 37 -13.50 1.58 1.51
N SER A 38 -13.09 2.83 1.59
CA SER A 38 -11.72 3.24 1.34
C SER A 38 -10.81 3.03 2.54
N ILE A 39 -9.54 2.79 2.25
CA ILE A 39 -8.46 2.69 3.23
C ILE A 39 -7.35 3.63 2.80
N THR A 40 -6.88 4.47 3.72
CA THR A 40 -5.70 5.33 3.51
C THR A 40 -4.63 5.03 4.56
N VAL A 41 -3.41 4.74 4.12
CA VAL A 41 -2.25 4.59 5.00
C VAL A 41 -1.41 5.85 4.92
N PHE A 42 -1.19 6.51 6.05
CA PHE A 42 -0.34 7.69 6.17
C PHE A 42 1.01 7.29 6.76
N TYR A 43 2.06 7.59 6.00
CA TYR A 43 3.46 7.32 6.30
C TYR A 43 4.18 8.58 6.77
N ASP A 44 5.34 8.38 7.39
CA ASP A 44 6.18 9.42 7.99
C ASP A 44 5.45 10.34 8.98
N VAL A 45 4.37 9.84 9.60
CA VAL A 45 3.60 10.60 10.60
C VAL A 45 4.40 10.63 11.92
N PRO A 46 4.76 11.81 12.45
CA PRO A 46 5.53 11.91 13.68
C PRO A 46 4.80 11.29 14.88
N ASN A 47 5.56 10.67 15.78
CA ASN A 47 5.07 10.03 17.02
C ASN A 47 4.17 8.80 16.85
N GLU A 48 3.91 8.35 15.61
CA GLU A 48 3.19 7.11 15.35
C GLU A 48 4.09 5.87 15.42
N PRO A 49 3.56 4.67 15.72
CA PRO A 49 4.35 3.45 15.72
C PRO A 49 4.92 3.12 14.33
N LYS A 50 6.13 2.57 14.28
CA LYS A 50 6.67 1.95 13.06
C LYS A 50 5.95 0.64 12.76
N LEU A 51 5.69 0.38 11.48
CA LEU A 51 5.10 -0.87 11.03
C LEU A 51 6.02 -2.06 11.37
N LYS A 52 5.41 -3.13 11.87
CA LYS A 52 6.09 -4.37 12.22
C LYS A 52 6.31 -5.23 10.98
N LYS A 53 7.21 -6.21 11.09
CA LYS A 53 7.44 -7.22 10.05
C LYS A 53 7.00 -8.61 10.48
N GLU A 54 6.46 -9.36 9.53
CA GLU A 54 6.21 -10.80 9.62
C GLU A 54 6.96 -11.50 8.48
N GLY A 55 8.14 -12.03 8.79
CA GLY A 55 9.07 -12.53 7.77
C GLY A 55 9.49 -11.40 6.83
N LYS A 56 9.20 -11.55 5.53
CA LYS A 56 9.48 -10.51 4.52
C LYS A 56 8.42 -9.42 4.45
N TYR A 57 7.25 -9.63 5.06
CA TYR A 57 6.11 -8.75 4.90
C TYR A 57 6.11 -7.62 5.93
N THR A 58 5.73 -6.42 5.51
CA THR A 58 5.40 -5.30 6.40
C THR A 58 3.92 -5.38 6.77
N VAL A 59 3.59 -5.33 8.05
CA VAL A 59 2.21 -5.46 8.55
C VAL A 59 1.59 -4.08 8.74
N VAL A 60 0.48 -3.83 8.04
CA VAL A 60 -0.31 -2.59 8.07
C VAL A 60 -1.62 -2.85 8.84
N PRO A 61 -1.72 -2.42 10.10
CA PRO A 61 -2.98 -2.50 10.85
C PRO A 61 -3.94 -1.39 10.41
N VAL A 62 -5.16 -1.75 10.00
CA VAL A 62 -6.20 -0.79 9.63
C VAL A 62 -7.18 -0.65 10.77
N THR A 63 -7.55 0.59 11.07
CA THR A 63 -8.59 0.94 12.04
C THR A 63 -9.74 1.65 11.32
N GLU A 64 -10.98 1.36 11.72
CA GLU A 64 -12.15 2.12 11.29
C GLU A 64 -12.21 3.47 11.99
N LEU A 65 -12.35 4.53 11.22
CA LEU A 65 -12.55 5.90 11.68
C LEU A 65 -13.80 6.49 11.06
N ALA A 66 -14.34 7.48 11.74
CA ALA A 66 -15.48 8.27 11.29
C ALA A 66 -15.01 9.65 10.82
N LEU A 67 -15.53 10.13 9.70
CA LEU A 67 -15.31 11.50 9.24
C LEU A 67 -16.60 12.31 9.41
N GLU A 68 -16.61 13.28 10.33
CA GLU A 68 -17.81 14.05 10.67
C GLU A 68 -18.44 14.77 9.46
N ALA A 69 -17.62 15.19 8.48
CA ALA A 69 -18.10 15.78 7.23
C ALA A 69 -19.00 14.84 6.41
N LEU A 70 -18.95 13.54 6.68
CA LEU A 70 -19.67 12.47 5.97
C LEU A 70 -20.77 11.80 6.82
N LYS A 71 -21.13 12.37 7.97
CA LYS A 71 -22.00 11.76 9.01
C LYS A 71 -23.36 11.25 8.54
N ASP A 72 -23.91 11.83 7.48
CA ASP A 72 -25.23 11.47 6.94
C ASP A 72 -25.14 10.72 5.60
N THR A 73 -23.98 10.12 5.32
CA THR A 73 -23.71 9.35 4.09
C THR A 73 -23.44 7.88 4.40
N ASP A 74 -23.55 7.01 3.38
CA ASP A 74 -23.17 5.60 3.47
C ASP A 74 -21.64 5.38 3.51
N ILE A 75 -20.85 6.46 3.41
CA ILE A 75 -19.38 6.48 3.43
C ILE A 75 -18.83 7.24 4.65
N TYR A 76 -19.59 7.30 5.75
CA TYR A 76 -19.15 7.92 7.00
C TYR A 76 -17.91 7.26 7.63
N ILE A 77 -17.82 5.93 7.50
CA ILE A 77 -16.75 5.11 8.08
C ILE A 77 -15.73 4.77 7.01
N TYR A 78 -14.45 5.05 7.29
CA TYR A 78 -13.31 4.74 6.43
C TYR A 78 -12.24 3.99 7.22
N GLY A 79 -11.36 3.27 6.52
CA GLY A 79 -10.21 2.63 7.12
C GLY A 79 -8.98 3.53 7.09
N ALA A 80 -8.19 3.52 8.15
CA ALA A 80 -6.93 4.25 8.19
C ALA A 80 -5.82 3.50 8.92
N SER A 81 -4.58 3.81 8.58
CA SER A 81 -3.39 3.45 9.33
C SER A 81 -2.45 4.64 9.36
N PHE A 82 -1.88 4.95 10.52
CA PHE A 82 -0.88 6.01 10.68
C PHE A 82 0.42 5.39 11.17
N THR A 83 1.55 5.79 10.60
CA THR A 83 2.84 5.21 10.94
C THR A 83 4.01 6.16 10.74
N SER A 84 5.04 6.02 11.58
CA SER A 84 6.34 6.66 11.38
C SER A 84 7.30 5.84 10.49
N THR A 85 6.80 4.78 9.83
CA THR A 85 7.55 4.17 8.72
C THR A 85 7.67 5.22 7.61
N PRO A 86 8.89 5.52 7.11
CA PRO A 86 9.10 6.69 6.25
C PRO A 86 8.39 6.66 4.90
N ASN A 87 8.11 5.47 4.35
CA ASN A 87 7.55 5.35 3.01
C ASN A 87 6.85 4.00 2.79
N VAL A 88 6.02 3.95 1.75
CA VAL A 88 5.43 2.73 1.20
C VAL A 88 6.50 1.85 0.54
N SER A 89 6.33 0.53 0.64
CA SER A 89 7.16 -0.43 -0.09
C SER A 89 6.78 -0.45 -1.58
N TYR A 90 7.68 0.00 -2.45
CA TYR A 90 7.48 -0.01 -3.90
C TYR A 90 8.00 -1.29 -4.56
N GLY A 91 7.33 -1.72 -5.63
CA GLY A 91 7.74 -2.87 -6.43
C GLY A 91 6.57 -3.59 -7.08
N VAL A 92 6.80 -4.83 -7.52
CA VAL A 92 5.73 -5.72 -7.97
C VAL A 92 4.76 -5.95 -6.82
N VAL A 93 3.48 -5.68 -7.07
CA VAL A 93 2.43 -5.80 -6.04
C VAL A 93 2.25 -7.25 -5.66
N THR A 94 2.58 -7.56 -4.40
CA THR A 94 2.56 -8.91 -3.81
C THR A 94 1.86 -8.90 -2.44
N ASP A 95 1.07 -7.86 -2.23
CA ASP A 95 0.37 -7.58 -0.99
C ASP A 95 -0.68 -8.65 -0.69
N LYS A 96 -0.91 -8.85 0.61
CA LYS A 96 -1.92 -9.75 1.16
C LYS A 96 -2.89 -8.94 1.99
N TYR A 97 -4.15 -9.34 1.94
CA TYR A 97 -5.25 -8.65 2.60
C TYR A 97 -6.02 -9.65 3.43
N TYR A 98 -6.30 -9.30 4.68
CA TYR A 98 -7.03 -10.15 5.61
C TYR A 98 -8.07 -9.34 6.35
N TYR A 99 -9.29 -9.88 6.46
CA TYR A 99 -10.19 -9.50 7.54
C TYR A 99 -9.67 -10.05 8.85
N VAL A 100 -9.79 -9.28 9.93
CA VAL A 100 -9.38 -9.67 11.27
C VAL A 100 -10.55 -9.52 12.22
N ASP A 101 -10.93 -10.63 12.86
CA ASP A 101 -11.99 -10.64 13.87
C ASP A 101 -11.51 -10.08 15.21
N GLU A 102 -12.43 -9.92 16.16
CA GLU A 102 -12.15 -9.42 17.52
C GLU A 102 -11.12 -10.28 18.30
N ASN A 103 -10.93 -11.54 17.91
CA ASN A 103 -9.97 -12.47 18.52
C ASN A 103 -8.61 -12.48 17.80
N GLY A 104 -8.45 -11.65 16.75
CA GLY A 104 -7.23 -11.57 15.95
C GLY A 104 -7.12 -12.66 14.88
N LYS A 105 -8.18 -13.45 14.64
CA LYS A 105 -8.18 -14.46 13.58
C LYS A 105 -8.25 -13.78 12.22
N ARG A 106 -7.38 -14.22 11.31
CA ARG A 106 -7.27 -13.67 9.97
C ARG A 106 -8.05 -14.51 8.95
N THR A 107 -8.87 -13.86 8.14
CA THR A 107 -9.58 -14.45 7.00
C THR A 107 -9.08 -13.78 5.72
N PRO A 108 -8.51 -14.51 4.74
CA PRO A 108 -7.96 -13.90 3.54
C PRO A 108 -9.04 -13.23 2.70
N ILE A 109 -8.70 -12.09 2.10
CA ILE A 109 -9.53 -11.35 1.15
C ILE A 109 -9.02 -11.65 -0.27
N ASP A 110 -9.94 -11.96 -1.18
CA ASP A 110 -9.59 -12.20 -2.58
C ASP A 110 -9.09 -10.91 -3.24
N LYS A 111 -8.10 -11.00 -4.12
CA LYS A 111 -7.56 -9.84 -4.85
C LYS A 111 -8.64 -9.09 -5.65
N GLN A 112 -9.69 -9.79 -6.11
CA GLN A 112 -10.81 -9.17 -6.84
C GLN A 112 -11.71 -8.32 -5.96
N CYS A 113 -11.55 -8.43 -4.63
CA CYS A 113 -12.22 -7.62 -3.62
C CYS A 113 -11.39 -6.40 -3.19
N VAL A 114 -10.25 -6.14 -3.85
CA VAL A 114 -9.34 -5.05 -3.52
C VAL A 114 -9.05 -4.21 -4.75
N HIS A 115 -9.17 -2.90 -4.63
CA HIS A 115 -8.76 -1.96 -5.65
C HIS A 115 -7.59 -1.12 -5.11
N GLN A 116 -6.50 -1.05 -5.85
CA GLN A 116 -5.38 -0.16 -5.54
C GLN A 116 -5.62 1.18 -6.22
N SER A 117 -5.92 2.22 -5.44
CA SER A 117 -6.32 3.53 -5.97
C SER A 117 -5.12 4.37 -6.36
N GLY A 118 -4.14 4.52 -5.48
CA GLY A 118 -2.98 5.35 -5.75
C GLY A 118 -2.08 5.58 -4.55
N ASN A 119 -0.96 6.26 -4.81
CA ASN A 119 -0.06 6.76 -3.79
C ASN A 119 0.23 8.23 -4.07
N GLY A 120 0.52 9.01 -3.03
CA GLY A 120 0.91 10.40 -3.18
C GLY A 120 1.64 10.90 -1.95
N SER A 121 1.91 12.20 -1.93
CA SER A 121 2.38 12.90 -0.74
C SER A 121 1.80 14.30 -0.70
N PHE A 122 1.76 14.87 0.50
CA PHE A 122 1.47 16.27 0.70
C PHE A 122 2.41 16.84 1.76
N SER A 123 2.69 18.13 1.63
CA SER A 123 3.45 18.88 2.63
C SER A 123 2.59 20.05 3.09
N GLY A 124 2.40 20.15 4.40
CA GLY A 124 1.79 21.31 5.03
C GLY A 124 2.81 22.42 5.32
N ALA A 125 2.40 23.46 6.02
CA ALA A 125 3.26 24.56 6.46
C ALA A 125 4.40 24.12 7.40
N SER A 126 4.29 22.93 8.01
CA SER A 126 5.29 22.34 8.89
C SER A 126 6.53 21.75 8.17
N GLU A 127 6.62 21.82 6.84
CA GLU A 127 7.67 21.21 5.98
C GLU A 127 7.79 19.67 6.10
N ILE A 128 6.93 19.02 6.88
CA ILE A 128 6.87 17.56 6.98
C ILE A 128 6.11 17.04 5.75
N GLU A 129 6.76 16.19 4.96
CA GLU A 129 6.13 15.47 3.85
C GLU A 129 5.43 14.22 4.38
N ILE A 130 4.10 14.21 4.36
CA ILE A 130 3.31 13.02 4.65
C ILE A 130 3.07 12.28 3.34
N ILE A 131 3.54 11.04 3.29
CA ILE A 131 3.28 10.13 2.17
C ILE A 131 2.03 9.31 2.46
N TYR A 132 1.23 9.02 1.45
CA TYR A 132 0.05 8.19 1.61
C TYR A 132 -0.11 7.13 0.52
N SER A 133 -0.77 6.04 0.88
CA SER A 133 -1.27 5.02 -0.06
C SER A 133 -2.75 4.78 0.15
N GLU A 134 -3.46 4.52 -0.94
CA GLU A 134 -4.91 4.39 -0.96
C GLU A 134 -5.35 3.13 -1.67
N LEU A 135 -6.31 2.45 -1.05
CA LEU A 135 -6.97 1.29 -1.63
C LEU A 135 -8.43 1.25 -1.21
N GLN A 136 -9.21 0.41 -1.87
CA GLN A 136 -10.61 0.16 -1.52
C GLN A 136 -10.83 -1.32 -1.30
N ILE A 137 -11.74 -1.63 -0.36
CA ILE A 137 -12.15 -2.99 -0.01
C ILE A 137 -13.65 -3.13 -0.22
N THR A 138 -14.06 -4.26 -0.80
CA THR A 138 -15.48 -4.66 -0.85
C THR A 138 -15.64 -6.12 -0.49
N LYS A 139 -16.84 -6.52 -0.06
CA LYS A 139 -17.28 -7.93 0.03
C LYS A 139 -18.40 -8.19 -0.98
N THR A 140 -19.19 -7.16 -1.27
CA THR A 140 -20.38 -7.23 -2.12
C THR A 140 -20.09 -7.12 -3.62
N HIS A 141 -18.97 -6.50 -4.02
CA HIS A 141 -18.68 -6.20 -5.43
C HIS A 141 -17.36 -6.83 -5.92
N CYS A 142 -16.93 -7.96 -5.35
CA CYS A 142 -15.68 -8.63 -5.74
C CYS A 142 -15.72 -9.11 -7.19
N ASN A 143 -15.06 -8.40 -8.11
CA ASN A 143 -14.96 -8.76 -9.51
C ASN A 143 -13.82 -7.98 -10.19
N GLN A 144 -13.62 -8.27 -11.48
CA GLN A 144 -12.57 -7.62 -12.28
C GLN A 144 -12.73 -6.10 -12.39
N SER A 145 -13.96 -5.59 -12.50
CA SER A 145 -14.20 -4.15 -12.61
C SER A 145 -13.91 -3.47 -11.28
N PHE A 146 -14.34 -4.02 -10.14
CA PHE A 146 -13.94 -3.50 -8.84
C PHE A 146 -12.42 -3.46 -8.70
N TRP A 147 -11.72 -4.57 -8.98
CA TRP A 147 -10.26 -4.62 -8.89
C TRP A 147 -9.58 -3.52 -9.74
N THR A 148 -10.11 -3.25 -10.93
CA THR A 148 -9.51 -2.31 -11.88
C THR A 148 -9.87 -0.86 -11.60
N ASP A 149 -11.15 -0.59 -11.32
CA ASP A 149 -11.75 0.74 -11.35
C ASP A 149 -12.14 1.26 -9.95
N GLY A 150 -12.33 0.35 -9.00
CA GLY A 150 -12.90 0.65 -7.68
C GLY A 150 -14.37 1.07 -7.77
N ILE A 151 -14.85 1.76 -6.74
CA ILE A 151 -16.20 2.34 -6.67
C ILE A 151 -16.08 3.86 -6.51
N GLU A 152 -16.82 4.61 -7.32
CA GLU A 152 -16.78 6.08 -7.37
C GLU A 152 -16.98 6.73 -6.00
N ARG A 153 -17.99 6.31 -5.21
CA ARG A 153 -18.22 6.87 -3.87
C ARG A 153 -17.04 6.67 -2.92
N TYR A 154 -16.24 5.62 -3.08
CA TYR A 154 -15.04 5.40 -2.27
C TYR A 154 -13.87 6.28 -2.74
N HIS A 155 -13.82 6.65 -4.02
CA HIS A 155 -12.90 7.69 -4.51
C HIS A 155 -13.28 9.08 -3.95
N SER A 156 -14.57 9.39 -3.85
CA SER A 156 -15.05 10.60 -3.16
C SER A 156 -14.68 10.56 -1.67
N GLN A 157 -14.88 9.42 -1.01
CA GLN A 157 -14.48 9.22 0.39
C GLN A 157 -12.98 9.47 0.60
N GLN A 158 -12.13 8.92 -0.27
CA GLN A 158 -10.67 9.13 -0.27
C GLN A 158 -10.32 10.61 -0.36
N SER A 159 -10.95 11.34 -1.27
CA SER A 159 -10.71 12.78 -1.46
C SER A 159 -11.04 13.59 -0.21
N GLU A 160 -12.17 13.31 0.45
CA GLU A 160 -12.58 13.98 1.69
C GLU A 160 -11.67 13.62 2.88
N VAL A 161 -11.26 12.34 2.98
CA VAL A 161 -10.32 11.87 4.01
C VAL A 161 -8.97 12.54 3.85
N LEU A 162 -8.41 12.56 2.63
CA LEU A 162 -7.16 13.25 2.35
C LEU A 162 -7.27 14.74 2.67
N GLY A 163 -8.32 15.42 2.21
CA GLY A 163 -8.54 16.83 2.51
C GLY A 163 -8.59 17.12 4.01
N PHE A 164 -9.28 16.27 4.79
CA PHE A 164 -9.31 16.40 6.25
C PHE A 164 -7.93 16.27 6.89
N TRP A 165 -7.16 15.23 6.52
CA TRP A 165 -5.84 15.00 7.12
C TRP A 165 -4.79 16.00 6.64
N MET A 166 -4.85 16.44 5.39
CA MET A 166 -4.01 17.53 4.87
C MET A 166 -4.18 18.80 5.72
N ASN A 167 -5.42 19.23 5.95
CA ASN A 167 -5.70 20.41 6.78
C ASN A 167 -5.30 20.22 8.26
N LYS A 168 -5.20 18.98 8.74
CA LYS A 168 -4.80 18.69 10.12
C LYS A 168 -3.29 18.71 10.32
N TYR A 169 -2.51 18.45 9.27
CA TYR A 169 -1.04 18.44 9.29
C TYR A 169 -0.41 19.70 8.68
N ASP A 170 -1.23 20.60 8.12
CA ASP A 170 -0.87 21.98 7.80
C ASP A 170 -0.57 22.80 9.06
#